data_AF-A0A6M3KBJ5-F1
#
_entry.id   AF-A0A6M3KBJ5-F1
#
_cell.length_a   1.000
_cell.length_b   1.000
_cell.length_c   1.000
_cell.angle_alpha   90.00
_cell.angle_beta   90.00
_cell.angle_gamma   90.00
#
_symmetry.space_group_name_H-M   'P 1'
#
loop_
_entity.id
_entity.type
_entity.pdbx_description
1 polymer ?
#
loop_
_entity_poly.entity_id
_entity_poly.type
_entity_poly.pdbx_seq_one_letter_code
_entity_poly.pdbx_strand_id
1 'polypeptide(L)'
;MSLDVYLIGEEKRVECTCNDCGHKHSKIEKETLYDANITHNLNKMAGEAGIYEALWRPEEIGKTKASEIVELLEKGLADLKARPEHFETLNSPNGWGMYEHFVPFVEKYLEACKENPNATIEVSR
;
A
#
# COMPACT_ATOMS: atom_id res chain seq x y z
N MET A 1 -3.00 0.83 15.95
CA MET A 1 -3.61 1.12 14.63
C MET A 1 -2.56 0.78 13.58
N SER A 2 -2.96 0.15 12.49
CA SER A 2 -2.09 -0.24 11.36
C SER A 2 -2.59 0.35 10.04
N LEU A 3 -1.71 0.43 9.06
CA LEU A 3 -1.99 0.65 7.66
C LEU A 3 -2.04 -0.72 6.97
N ASP A 4 -3.11 -1.00 6.25
CA ASP A 4 -3.18 -2.07 5.28
C ASP A 4 -3.20 -1.46 3.87
N VAL A 5 -2.28 -1.92 3.00
CA VAL A 5 -2.24 -1.54 1.59
C VAL A 5 -2.62 -2.73 0.73
N TYR A 6 -3.38 -2.47 -0.33
CA TYR A 6 -3.81 -3.48 -1.28
C TYR A 6 -3.58 -2.99 -2.72
N LEU A 7 -3.15 -3.90 -3.59
CA LEU A 7 -3.23 -3.73 -5.04
C LEU A 7 -4.32 -4.65 -5.56
N ILE A 8 -5.38 -4.05 -6.09
CA ILE A 8 -6.56 -4.76 -6.55
C ILE A 8 -6.55 -4.84 -8.08
N GLY A 9 -6.72 -6.05 -8.61
CA GLY A 9 -6.84 -6.33 -10.03
C GLY A 9 -8.15 -5.83 -10.63
N GLU A 10 -8.42 -6.23 -11.86
CA GLU A 10 -9.66 -5.86 -12.56
C GLU A 10 -10.89 -6.46 -11.88
N GLU A 11 -11.93 -5.64 -11.73
CA GLU A 11 -13.23 -6.09 -11.21
C GLU A 11 -13.96 -6.94 -12.24
N LYS A 12 -14.31 -8.18 -11.88
CA LYS A 12 -15.03 -9.12 -12.76
C LYS A 12 -16.46 -9.30 -12.27
N ARG A 13 -17.43 -9.09 -13.15
CA ARG A 13 -18.83 -9.44 -12.88
C ARG A 13 -19.02 -10.95 -13.12
N VAL A 14 -19.37 -11.67 -12.06
CA VAL A 14 -19.61 -13.12 -12.11
C VAL A 14 -21.07 -13.40 -11.83
N GLU A 15 -21.71 -14.16 -12.72
CA GLU A 15 -23.06 -14.67 -12.50
C GLU A 15 -23.02 -15.89 -11.57
N CYS A 16 -23.92 -15.93 -10.59
CA CYS A 16 -24.15 -17.09 -9.75
C CYS A 16 -25.63 -17.44 -9.70
N THR A 17 -25.93 -18.73 -9.57
CA THR A 17 -27.30 -19.20 -9.34
C THR A 17 -27.50 -19.34 -7.83
N CYS A 18 -28.50 -18.66 -7.29
CA CYS A 18 -28.82 -18.76 -5.87
C CYS A 18 -29.62 -20.03 -5.61
N ASN A 19 -29.14 -20.87 -4.69
CA ASN A 19 -29.81 -22.12 -4.33
C ASN A 19 -31.11 -21.88 -3.52
N ASP A 20 -31.25 -20.73 -2.87
CA ASP A 20 -32.43 -20.41 -2.05
C ASP A 20 -33.62 -19.88 -2.87
N CYS A 21 -33.37 -19.07 -3.91
CA CYS A 21 -34.43 -18.47 -4.72
C CYS A 21 -34.48 -18.99 -6.17
N GLY A 22 -33.49 -19.76 -6.62
CA GLY A 22 -33.41 -20.31 -7.98
C GLY A 22 -33.14 -19.27 -9.09
N HIS A 23 -32.94 -17.99 -8.74
CA HIS A 23 -32.68 -16.92 -9.70
C HIS A 23 -31.18 -16.72 -9.95
N LYS A 24 -30.88 -16.08 -11.08
CA LYS A 24 -29.53 -15.61 -11.41
C LYS A 24 -29.24 -14.30 -10.67
N HIS A 25 -28.12 -14.29 -9.96
CA HIS A 25 -27.54 -13.11 -9.33
C HIS A 25 -26.22 -12.78 -10.01
N SER A 26 -25.78 -11.53 -9.88
CA SER A 26 -24.43 -11.14 -10.27
C SER A 26 -23.70 -10.57 -9.07
N LYS A 27 -22.46 -10.98 -8.86
CA LYS A 27 -21.55 -10.36 -7.89
C LYS A 27 -20.33 -9.79 -8.61
N ILE A 28 -19.69 -8.82 -7.97
CA ILE A 28 -18.38 -8.34 -8.39
C ILE A 28 -17.34 -9.14 -7.61
N GLU A 29 -16.41 -9.77 -8.32
CA GLU A 29 -15.23 -10.37 -7.74
C GLU A 29 -14.02 -9.47 -8.01
N LYS A 30 -13.18 -9.29 -7.00
CA LYS A 30 -11.93 -8.55 -7.05
C LYS A 30 -10.80 -9.51 -6.70
N GLU A 31 -9.70 -9.43 -7.44
CA GLU A 31 -8.49 -10.17 -7.16
C GLU A 31 -7.52 -9.28 -6.38
N THR A 32 -7.04 -9.75 -5.22
CA THR A 32 -5.96 -9.08 -4.49
C THR A 32 -4.63 -9.56 -5.06
N LEU A 33 -3.94 -8.68 -5.78
CA LEU A 33 -2.64 -8.97 -6.40
C LEU A 33 -1.49 -8.80 -5.40
N TYR A 34 -1.67 -7.93 -4.42
CA TYR A 34 -0.74 -7.69 -3.33
C TYR A 34 -1.49 -7.15 -2.11
N ASP A 35 -1.06 -7.57 -0.92
CA ASP A 35 -1.45 -6.97 0.34
C ASP A 35 -0.26 -6.91 1.30
N ALA A 36 -0.23 -5.87 2.14
CA ALA A 36 0.74 -5.76 3.21
C ALA A 36 0.21 -4.89 4.35
N ASN A 37 0.68 -5.16 5.57
CA ASN A 37 0.33 -4.43 6.78
C ASN A 37 1.57 -3.81 7.43
N ILE A 38 1.43 -2.59 7.94
CA ILE A 38 2.46 -1.92 8.72
C ILE A 38 1.86 -1.00 9.79
N THR A 39 2.63 -0.59 10.80
CA THR A 39 2.13 0.26 11.91
C THR A 39 2.08 1.75 11.57
N HIS A 40 1.09 2.47 12.11
CA HIS A 40 1.02 3.95 12.02
C HIS A 40 2.14 4.68 12.76
N ASN A 41 2.93 3.99 13.60
CA ASN A 41 4.08 4.62 14.25
C ASN A 41 5.14 5.10 13.23
N LEU A 42 5.04 4.64 11.97
CA LEU A 42 5.92 5.01 10.88
C LEU A 42 5.48 6.27 10.11
N ASN A 43 4.34 6.88 10.45
CA ASN A 43 3.83 8.06 9.73
C ASN A 43 4.84 9.20 9.66
N LYS A 44 5.56 9.46 10.77
CA LYS A 44 6.59 10.51 10.82
C LYS A 44 7.76 10.18 9.88
N MET A 45 8.22 8.94 9.88
CA MET A 45 9.30 8.46 9.00
C MET A 45 8.88 8.56 7.53
N ALA A 46 7.65 8.15 7.20
CA ALA A 46 7.08 8.27 5.86
C ALA A 46 6.96 9.74 5.40
N GLY A 47 6.59 10.64 6.31
CA GLY A 47 6.50 12.08 6.03
C GLY A 47 7.87 12.70 5.75
N GLU A 48 8.88 12.37 6.56
CA GLU A 48 10.24 12.87 6.36
C GLU A 48 10.92 12.30 5.10
N ALA A 49 10.49 11.11 4.62
CA ALA A 49 10.90 10.53 3.35
C ALA A 49 10.02 10.98 2.16
N GLY A 50 8.99 11.80 2.38
CA GLY A 50 8.13 12.33 1.33
C GLY A 50 7.18 11.31 0.68
N ILE A 51 6.84 10.22 1.39
CA ILE A 51 5.98 9.13 0.89
C ILE A 51 4.73 8.89 1.74
N TYR A 52 4.45 9.74 2.73
CA TYR A 52 3.29 9.59 3.60
C TYR A 52 1.99 9.56 2.80
N GLU A 53 1.75 10.56 1.95
CA GLU A 53 0.53 10.65 1.15
C GLU A 53 0.44 9.48 0.18
N ALA A 54 1.54 9.08 -0.46
CA ALA A 54 1.55 7.94 -1.38
C ALA A 54 1.14 6.61 -0.72
N LEU A 55 1.50 6.42 0.56
CA LEU A 55 1.22 5.19 1.31
C LEU A 55 -0.11 5.24 2.07
N TRP A 56 -0.38 6.31 2.81
CA TRP A 56 -1.53 6.41 3.72
C TRP A 56 -2.76 7.06 3.09
N ARG A 57 -2.56 7.98 2.13
CA ARG A 57 -3.60 8.87 1.60
C ARG A 57 -3.46 9.09 0.08
N PRO A 58 -3.27 8.04 -0.74
CA PRO A 58 -3.06 8.23 -2.18
C PRO A 58 -4.25 8.94 -2.84
N GLU A 59 -5.46 8.78 -2.29
CA GLU A 59 -6.66 9.48 -2.74
C GLU A 59 -6.57 11.01 -2.58
N GLU A 60 -5.86 11.51 -1.59
CA GLU A 60 -5.73 12.96 -1.33
C GLU A 60 -4.80 13.64 -2.34
N ILE A 61 -3.89 12.86 -2.94
CA ILE A 61 -3.01 13.31 -4.04
C ILE A 61 -3.53 12.85 -5.42
N GLY A 62 -4.77 12.36 -5.48
CA GLY A 62 -5.44 11.95 -6.72
C GLY A 62 -4.83 10.73 -7.39
N LYS A 63 -4.13 9.89 -6.63
CA LYS A 63 -3.46 8.68 -7.12
C LYS A 63 -4.35 7.48 -6.85
N THR A 64 -4.68 6.74 -7.89
CA THR A 64 -5.59 5.58 -7.82
C THR A 64 -4.98 4.32 -8.40
N LYS A 65 -3.95 4.45 -9.23
CA LYS A 65 -3.25 3.34 -9.88
C LYS A 65 -1.83 3.18 -9.37
N ALA A 66 -1.40 1.92 -9.25
CA ALA A 66 -0.08 1.56 -8.72
C ALA A 66 1.07 2.30 -9.43
N SER A 67 1.01 2.39 -10.77
CA SER A 67 2.00 3.11 -11.57
C SER A 67 2.14 4.60 -11.22
N GLU A 68 1.10 5.23 -10.70
CA GLU A 68 1.09 6.68 -10.45
C GLU A 68 1.87 7.08 -9.18
N ILE A 69 2.15 6.13 -8.28
CA ILE A 69 2.93 6.34 -7.05
C ILE A 69 4.36 5.81 -7.13
N VAL A 70 4.72 5.05 -8.19
CA VAL A 70 6.06 4.43 -8.34
C VAL A 70 7.18 5.44 -8.17
N GLU A 71 7.12 6.59 -8.87
CA GLU A 71 8.17 7.60 -8.80
C GLU A 71 8.31 8.22 -7.38
N LEU A 72 7.19 8.38 -6.66
CA LEU A 72 7.20 8.89 -5.28
C LEU A 72 7.88 7.88 -4.36
N LEU A 73 7.50 6.61 -4.47
CA LEU A 73 8.08 5.53 -3.68
C LEU A 73 9.57 5.32 -4.00
N GLU A 74 10.00 5.43 -5.26
CA GLU A 74 11.42 5.37 -5.64
C GLU A 74 12.24 6.46 -4.96
N LYS A 75 11.75 7.72 -4.99
CA LYS A 75 12.43 8.85 -4.37
C LYS A 75 12.50 8.69 -2.86
N GLY A 76 11.40 8.34 -2.21
CA GLY A 76 11.38 8.14 -0.76
C GLY A 76 12.21 6.95 -0.32
N LEU A 77 12.18 5.84 -1.05
CA LEU A 77 13.03 4.69 -0.76
C LEU A 77 14.52 5.01 -0.92
N ALA A 78 14.88 5.76 -1.96
CA ALA A 78 16.26 6.21 -2.15
C ALA A 78 16.72 7.10 -0.97
N ASP A 79 15.86 8.00 -0.50
CA ASP A 79 16.15 8.86 0.64
C ASP A 79 16.28 8.07 1.95
N LEU A 80 15.34 7.14 2.22
CA LEU A 80 15.41 6.21 3.36
C LEU A 80 16.77 5.51 3.42
N LYS A 81 17.23 4.95 2.29
CA LYS A 81 18.51 4.26 2.19
C LYS A 81 19.73 5.18 2.23
N ALA A 82 19.60 6.42 1.80
CA ALA A 82 20.70 7.39 1.80
C ALA A 82 20.98 7.97 3.19
N ARG A 83 19.98 8.00 4.08
CA ARG A 83 20.08 8.62 5.42
C ARG A 83 19.62 7.69 6.56
N PRO A 84 20.17 6.46 6.68
CA PRO A 84 19.71 5.48 7.68
C PRO A 84 19.81 6.01 9.11
N GLU A 85 20.94 6.61 9.50
CA GLU A 85 21.15 7.14 10.85
C GLU A 85 20.08 8.16 11.25
N HIS A 86 19.66 9.02 10.31
CA HIS A 86 18.60 10.00 10.53
C HIS A 86 17.26 9.32 10.80
N PHE A 87 16.86 8.37 9.95
CA PHE A 87 15.57 7.70 10.09
C PHE A 87 15.53 6.74 11.28
N GLU A 88 16.65 6.12 11.66
CA GLU A 88 16.74 5.32 12.89
C GLU A 88 16.47 6.13 14.16
N THR A 89 16.73 7.45 14.16
CA THR A 89 16.32 8.33 15.28
C THR A 89 14.81 8.43 15.46
N LEU A 90 14.03 8.05 14.44
CA LEU A 90 12.57 8.04 14.46
C LEU A 90 11.98 6.68 14.87
N ASN A 91 12.83 5.71 15.21
CA ASN A 91 12.39 4.41 15.69
C ASN A 91 11.46 4.55 16.89
N SER A 92 10.32 3.84 16.84
CA SER A 92 9.36 3.86 17.94
C SER A 92 9.91 3.14 19.17
N PRO A 93 9.82 3.74 20.38
CA PRO A 93 10.39 3.16 21.60
C PRO A 93 9.71 1.85 22.04
N ASN A 94 8.52 1.54 21.52
CA ASN A 94 7.81 0.29 21.81
C ASN A 94 8.21 -0.87 20.88
N GLY A 95 9.17 -0.67 19.97
CA GLY A 95 9.63 -1.68 19.02
C GLY A 95 8.73 -1.86 17.79
N TRP A 96 7.56 -1.22 17.74
CA TRP A 96 6.67 -1.24 16.57
C TRP A 96 6.85 0.03 15.78
N GLY A 97 7.43 -0.07 14.58
CA GLY A 97 7.70 1.08 13.72
C GLY A 97 9.18 1.43 13.74
N MET A 98 9.97 0.46 13.31
CA MET A 98 11.40 0.53 13.22
C MET A 98 11.80 0.71 11.76
N TYR A 99 12.85 1.49 11.52
CA TYR A 99 13.45 1.71 10.20
C TYR A 99 13.76 0.40 9.48
N GLU A 100 14.32 -0.58 10.20
CA GLU A 100 14.63 -1.91 9.67
C GLU A 100 13.41 -2.69 9.15
N HIS A 101 12.19 -2.34 9.58
CA HIS A 101 10.94 -2.93 9.08
C HIS A 101 10.31 -2.08 7.97
N PHE A 102 10.54 -0.76 7.99
CA PHE A 102 9.92 0.15 7.04
C PHE A 102 10.58 0.09 5.66
N VAL A 103 11.91 0.03 5.58
CA VAL A 103 12.62 -0.09 4.30
C VAL A 103 12.15 -1.31 3.48
N PRO A 104 12.17 -2.55 4.01
CA PRO A 104 11.73 -3.71 3.23
C PRO A 104 10.23 -3.67 2.91
N PHE A 105 9.40 -3.01 3.72
CA PHE A 105 7.99 -2.79 3.38
C PHE A 105 7.87 -1.89 2.13
N VAL A 106 8.55 -0.75 2.10
CA VAL A 106 8.52 0.19 0.95
C VAL A 106 9.11 -0.46 -0.30
N GLU A 107 10.19 -1.24 -0.18
CA GLU A 107 10.78 -2.00 -1.29
C GLU A 107 9.80 -2.96 -1.93
N LYS A 108 9.16 -3.81 -1.12
CA LYS A 108 8.21 -4.81 -1.61
C LYS A 108 6.97 -4.17 -2.22
N TYR A 109 6.46 -3.10 -1.60
CA TYR A 109 5.30 -2.42 -2.14
C TYR A 109 5.62 -1.71 -3.46
N LEU A 110 6.81 -1.10 -3.57
CA LEU A 110 7.29 -0.53 -4.83
C LEU A 110 7.44 -1.59 -5.93
N GLU A 111 8.03 -2.74 -5.62
CA GLU A 111 8.13 -3.86 -6.56
C GLU A 111 6.77 -4.32 -7.03
N ALA A 112 5.83 -4.55 -6.10
CA ALA A 112 4.45 -4.94 -6.42
C ALA A 112 3.75 -3.90 -7.30
N CYS A 113 3.99 -2.60 -7.06
CA CYS A 113 3.44 -1.53 -7.90
C CYS A 113 4.01 -1.54 -9.33
N LYS A 114 5.29 -1.88 -9.49
CA LYS A 114 5.95 -2.02 -10.81
C LYS A 114 5.46 -3.24 -11.57
N GLU A 115 5.23 -4.35 -10.88
CA GLU A 115 4.71 -5.58 -11.47
C GLU A 115 3.23 -5.45 -11.89
N ASN A 116 2.45 -4.64 -11.16
CA ASN A 116 1.02 -4.49 -11.34
C ASN A 116 0.61 -3.03 -11.64
N PRO A 117 1.12 -2.39 -12.70
CA PRO A 117 0.99 -0.94 -12.91
C PRO A 117 -0.45 -0.43 -13.05
N ASN A 118 -1.37 -1.29 -13.46
CA ASN A 118 -2.79 -0.98 -13.66
C ASN A 118 -3.68 -1.32 -12.44
N ALA A 119 -3.10 -1.93 -11.41
CA ALA A 119 -3.84 -2.28 -10.21
C ALA A 119 -4.37 -1.02 -9.52
N THR A 120 -5.59 -1.11 -9.01
CA THR A 120 -6.20 -0.08 -8.19
C THR A 120 -5.58 -0.14 -6.80
N ILE A 121 -5.15 1.01 -6.28
CA ILE A 121 -4.65 1.14 -4.92
C ILE A 121 -5.86 1.24 -3.99
N GLU A 122 -5.93 0.36 -2.98
CA GLU A 122 -6.86 0.48 -1.86
C GLU A 122 -6.07 0.52 -0.55
N VAL A 123 -6.51 1.35 0.39
CA VAL A 123 -5.83 1.56 1.67
C VAL A 123 -6.85 1.53 2.82
N SER A 124 -6.52 0.84 3.90
CA SER A 124 -7.28 0.83 5.17
C SER A 124 -6.38 1.27 6.32
N ARG A 125 -6.90 2.11 7.23
CA ARG A 125 -6.09 2.83 8.22
C ARG A 125 -6.78 2.99 9.56
#